data_AF-A0AAD9XI71-F1
#
_entry.id   AF-A0AAD9XI71-F1
#
_cell.length_a   1.000
_cell.length_b   1.000
_cell.length_c   1.000
_cell.angle_alpha   90.00
_cell.angle_beta   90.00
_cell.angle_gamma   90.00
#
_symmetry.space_group_name_H-M   'P 1'
#
loop_
_entity.id
_entity.type
_entity.pdbx_description
1 polymer ?
#
loop_
_entity_poly.entity_id
_entity_poly.type
_entity_poly.pdbx_seq_one_letter_code
_entity_poly.pdbx_strand_id
1 'polypeptide(L)'
;MQAGDECSWRIRVSSLPDDVTFKISSITENHVNRRRVMNNNEATAKWVASATSILIRDNPNVKVKVLQTQFKSTYGVEPSKRKIYRAKRKELMMLKSDHVDCYGQLRK
;
A
#
# COMPACT_ATOMS: atom_id res chain seq x y z
N MET A 1 36.16 15.87 -0.91
CA MET A 1 35.09 15.75 0.11
C MET A 1 33.83 16.36 -0.48
N GLN A 2 32.93 15.58 -1.08
CA GLN A 2 31.67 16.11 -1.62
C GLN A 2 30.65 16.21 -0.48
N ALA A 3 30.17 17.42 -0.18
CA ALA A 3 29.01 17.63 0.67
C ALA A 3 27.80 16.95 0.00
N GLY A 4 27.12 16.04 0.70
CA GLY A 4 25.94 15.40 0.17
C GLY A 4 24.80 16.40 0.08
N ASP A 5 24.28 16.68 -1.12
CA ASP A 5 23.04 17.47 -1.32
C ASP A 5 21.91 16.96 -0.40
N GLU A 6 21.62 17.70 0.66
CA GLU A 6 20.46 17.43 1.50
C GLU A 6 19.19 17.83 0.73
N CYS A 7 18.23 16.91 0.62
CA CYS A 7 16.95 17.22 -0.01
C CYS A 7 16.19 18.23 0.86
N SER A 8 15.86 19.39 0.31
CA SER A 8 15.11 20.45 0.99
C SER A 8 13.59 20.21 1.01
N TRP A 9 13.12 19.16 0.34
CA TRP A 9 11.71 18.80 0.31
C TRP A 9 11.22 18.35 1.69
N ARG A 10 10.20 19.04 2.21
CA ARG A 10 9.58 18.76 3.51
C ARG A 10 8.08 19.07 3.44
N ILE A 11 7.30 18.31 4.18
CA ILE A 11 5.90 18.64 4.50
C ILE A 11 5.82 18.88 6.00
N ARG A 12 5.25 20.02 6.41
CA ARG A 12 4.99 20.32 7.82
C ARG A 12 3.53 20.00 8.13
N VAL A 13 3.34 19.04 9.04
CA VAL A 13 2.03 18.62 9.52
C VAL A 13 2.00 18.73 11.05
N SER A 14 0.87 19.17 11.60
CA SER A 14 0.60 19.17 13.04
C SER A 14 -0.73 18.50 13.30
N SER A 15 -0.85 17.70 14.36
CA SER A 15 -2.14 17.23 14.86
C SER A 15 -2.90 18.38 15.52
N LEU A 16 -4.23 18.33 15.45
CA LEU A 16 -5.10 19.18 16.25
C LEU A 16 -5.29 18.56 17.65
N PRO A 17 -5.83 19.33 18.62
CA PRO A 17 -6.10 18.83 19.97
C PRO A 17 -7.10 17.67 20.05
N ASP A 18 -7.77 17.35 18.94
CA ASP A 18 -8.71 16.25 18.84
C ASP A 18 -8.04 14.90 18.53
N ASP A 19 -6.73 14.87 18.27
CA ASP A 19 -5.91 13.69 17.91
C ASP A 19 -6.37 12.91 16.66
N VAL A 20 -7.41 13.37 15.96
CA VAL A 20 -7.91 12.73 14.72
C VAL A 20 -7.64 13.61 13.50
N THR A 21 -7.59 14.93 13.68
CA THR A 21 -7.45 15.86 12.56
C THR A 21 -6.01 16.33 12.42
N PHE A 22 -5.50 16.34 11.18
CA PHE A 22 -4.17 16.83 10.85
C PHE A 22 -4.24 18.07 9.98
N LYS A 23 -3.45 19.10 10.34
CA LYS A 23 -3.30 20.32 9.55
C LYS A 23 -1.98 20.28 8.79
N ILE A 24 -2.07 20.37 7.46
CA ILE A 24 -0.91 20.58 6.60
C ILE A 24 -0.63 22.09 6.55
N SER A 25 0.52 22.50 7.07
CA SER A 25 0.87 23.92 7.21
C SER A 25 1.76 24.44 6.07
N SER A 26 2.56 23.57 5.47
CA SER A 26 3.42 23.94 4.34
C SER A 26 3.87 22.69 3.58
N ILE A 27 3.93 22.80 2.26
CA ILE A 27 4.52 21.80 1.36
C ILE A 27 5.62 22.52 0.56
N THR A 28 6.86 22.07 0.66
CA THR A 28 7.93 22.53 -0.22
C THR A 28 7.85 21.73 -1.52
N GLU A 29 7.64 22.35 -2.67
CA GLU A 29 7.35 21.63 -3.93
C GLU A 29 8.59 20.97 -4.55
N ASN A 30 9.78 21.55 -4.34
CA ASN A 30 11.00 21.10 -5.01
C ASN A 30 11.65 19.90 -4.30
N HIS A 31 11.39 18.71 -4.82
CA HIS A 31 12.11 17.49 -4.47
C HIS A 31 13.20 17.19 -5.50
N VAL A 32 14.45 17.56 -5.18
CA VAL A 32 15.60 17.20 -6.01
C VAL A 32 15.90 15.71 -5.79
N ASN A 33 15.54 14.93 -6.81
CA ASN A 33 15.49 13.48 -6.85
C ASN A 33 16.71 12.77 -6.23
N ARG A 34 16.57 12.28 -5.00
CA ARG A 34 17.40 11.21 -4.44
C ARG A 34 16.54 9.97 -4.26
N ARG A 35 16.68 9.03 -5.20
CA ARG A 35 16.15 7.65 -5.23
C ARG A 35 14.77 7.49 -4.57
N ARG A 36 13.70 7.36 -5.39
CA ARG A 36 12.41 6.83 -4.91
C ARG A 36 12.69 5.62 -4.01
N VAL A 37 12.27 5.69 -2.75
CA VAL A 37 12.53 4.65 -1.76
C VAL A 37 11.67 3.46 -2.13
N MET A 38 12.20 2.61 -3.00
CA MET A 38 11.53 1.38 -3.44
C MET A 38 11.22 0.47 -2.24
N ASN A 39 12.02 0.59 -1.18
CA ASN A 39 11.88 -0.17 0.05
C ASN A 39 11.30 0.71 1.17
N ASN A 40 10.01 1.05 1.07
CA ASN A 40 9.32 1.81 2.10
C ASN A 40 8.91 0.89 3.27
N ASN A 41 9.42 1.16 4.48
CA ASN A 41 9.06 0.41 5.69
C ASN A 41 7.60 0.67 6.12
N GLU A 42 7.07 1.85 5.83
CA GLU A 42 5.67 2.24 6.09
C GLU A 42 4.69 1.51 5.17
N ALA A 43 5.16 0.99 4.03
CA ALA A 43 4.40 0.06 3.20
C ALA A 43 4.37 -1.33 3.85
N THR A 44 3.66 -1.40 4.99
CA THR A 44 3.47 -2.62 5.76
C THR A 44 2.73 -3.67 4.94
N ALA A 45 2.95 -4.95 5.25
CA ALA A 45 2.25 -6.04 4.56
C ALA A 45 0.73 -5.96 4.74
N LYS A 46 0.26 -5.44 5.88
CA LYS A 46 -1.17 -5.20 6.17
C LYS A 46 -1.73 -4.16 5.20
N TRP A 47 -1.07 -3.01 5.08
CA TRP A 47 -1.50 -1.95 4.16
C TRP A 47 -1.48 -2.40 2.71
N VAL A 48 -0.41 -3.08 2.27
CA VAL A 48 -0.32 -3.65 0.91
C VAL A 48 -1.49 -4.60 0.65
N ALA A 49 -1.84 -5.47 1.60
CA ALA A 49 -2.98 -6.38 1.45
C ALA A 49 -4.30 -5.62 1.27
N SER A 50 -4.59 -4.65 2.15
CA SER A 50 -5.79 -3.82 2.05
C SER A 50 -5.87 -3.09 0.71
N ALA A 51 -4.78 -2.46 0.28
CA ALA A 51 -4.71 -1.73 -0.99
C ALA A 51 -4.83 -2.61 -2.23
N THR A 52 -4.47 -3.90 -2.15
CA THR A 52 -4.65 -4.86 -3.26
C THR A 52 -5.94 -5.68 -3.20
N SER A 53 -6.69 -5.60 -2.09
CA SER A 53 -7.83 -6.51 -1.82
C SER A 53 -8.90 -6.44 -2.90
N ILE A 54 -9.33 -5.22 -3.26
CA ILE A 54 -10.33 -4.97 -4.30
C ILE A 54 -9.92 -5.61 -5.62
N LEU A 55 -8.67 -5.37 -6.06
CA LEU A 55 -8.14 -5.92 -7.32
C LEU A 55 -8.10 -7.46 -7.34
N ILE A 56 -7.83 -8.08 -6.19
CA ILE A 56 -7.79 -9.55 -6.06
C ILE A 56 -9.22 -10.12 -6.05
N ARG A 57 -10.18 -9.42 -5.44
CA ARG A 57 -11.59 -9.84 -5.41
C ARG A 57 -12.22 -9.75 -6.81
N ASP A 58 -11.96 -8.66 -7.53
CA ASP A 58 -12.46 -8.45 -8.90
C ASP A 58 -11.83 -9.42 -9.90
N ASN A 59 -10.55 -9.76 -9.72
CA ASN A 59 -9.85 -10.73 -10.55
C ASN A 59 -8.94 -11.65 -9.72
N PRO A 60 -9.46 -12.77 -9.19
CA PRO A 60 -8.68 -13.72 -8.39
C PRO A 60 -7.45 -14.30 -9.10
N ASN A 61 -7.47 -14.34 -10.44
CA ASN A 61 -6.41 -14.87 -11.28
C ASN A 61 -5.33 -13.84 -11.64
N VAL A 62 -5.42 -12.60 -11.14
CA VAL A 62 -4.46 -11.52 -11.42
C VAL A 62 -3.01 -11.95 -11.11
N LYS A 63 -2.09 -11.73 -12.06
CA LYS A 63 -0.68 -12.11 -11.87
C LYS A 63 -0.02 -11.20 -10.82
N VAL A 64 0.84 -11.76 -9.98
CA VAL A 64 1.59 -11.01 -8.95
C VAL A 64 2.39 -9.84 -9.55
N LYS A 65 2.95 -10.02 -10.75
CA LYS A 65 3.66 -8.94 -11.47
C LYS A 65 2.74 -7.78 -11.83
N VAL A 66 1.50 -8.06 -12.23
CA VAL A 66 0.51 -7.03 -12.58
C VAL A 66 0.16 -6.23 -11.33
N LEU A 67 -0.09 -6.92 -10.20
CA LEU A 67 -0.33 -6.25 -8.92
C LEU A 67 0.84 -5.35 -8.51
N GLN A 68 2.09 -5.78 -8.70
CA GLN A 68 3.27 -4.96 -8.42
C GLN A 68 3.34 -3.71 -9.30
N THR A 69 3.16 -3.87 -10.61
CA THR A 69 3.19 -2.74 -11.55
C THR A 69 2.10 -1.73 -11.24
N GLN A 70 0.89 -2.21 -10.96
CA GLN A 70 -0.23 -1.35 -10.59
C GLN A 70 0.04 -0.62 -9.28
N PHE A 71 0.53 -1.33 -8.26
CA PHE A 71 0.89 -0.72 -6.97
C PHE A 71 1.93 0.39 -7.13
N LYS A 72 2.95 0.15 -7.96
CA LYS A 72 3.98 1.14 -8.29
C LYS A 72 3.41 2.34 -9.04
N SER A 73 2.49 2.11 -9.97
CA SER A 73 1.86 3.19 -10.74
C SER A 73 0.92 4.04 -9.88
N THR A 74 0.18 3.44 -8.96
CA THR A 74 -0.79 4.14 -8.10
C THR A 74 -0.12 4.83 -6.93
N TYR A 75 0.83 4.16 -6.27
CA TYR A 75 1.39 4.63 -4.99
C TYR A 75 2.86 5.05 -5.06
N GLY A 76 3.54 4.84 -6.20
CA GLY A 76 4.97 5.12 -6.34
C GLY A 76 5.88 4.20 -5.51
N VAL A 77 5.33 3.18 -4.86
CA VAL A 77 6.05 2.20 -4.01
C VAL A 77 6.11 0.86 -4.73
N GLU A 78 7.25 0.16 -4.63
CA GLU A 78 7.40 -1.19 -5.18
C GLU A 78 7.56 -2.22 -4.04
N PRO A 79 6.45 -2.73 -3.49
CA PRO A 79 6.52 -3.78 -2.48
C PRO A 79 7.18 -5.03 -3.06
N SER A 80 7.95 -5.73 -2.22
CA SER A 80 8.61 -6.97 -2.63
C SER A 80 7.60 -8.01 -3.14
N LYS A 81 8.01 -8.83 -4.10
CA LYS A 81 7.19 -9.93 -4.66
C LYS A 81 6.58 -10.79 -3.56
N ARG A 82 7.36 -11.06 -2.51
CA ARG A 82 6.93 -11.85 -1.34
C ARG A 82 5.79 -11.17 -0.57
N LYS A 83 5.81 -9.84 -0.39
CA LYS A 83 4.72 -9.09 0.28
C LYS A 83 3.42 -9.20 -0.54
N ILE A 84 3.48 -8.96 -1.86
CA ILE A 84 2.32 -9.05 -2.74
C ILE A 84 1.76 -10.48 -2.82
N TYR A 85 2.64 -11.49 -2.88
CA TYR A 85 2.20 -12.89 -2.87
C TYR A 85 1.46 -13.26 -1.57
N ARG A 86 1.98 -12.83 -0.41
CA ARG A 86 1.32 -13.07 0.89
C ARG A 86 -0.02 -12.34 0.99
N ALA A 87 -0.09 -11.09 0.53
CA ALA A 87 -1.32 -10.33 0.42
C ALA A 87 -2.36 -11.08 -0.43
N LYS A 88 -1.97 -11.49 -1.66
CA LYS A 88 -2.82 -12.26 -2.56
C LYS A 88 -3.35 -13.54 -1.95
N ARG A 89 -2.48 -14.34 -1.32
CA ARG A 89 -2.89 -15.59 -0.66
C ARG A 89 -3.90 -15.35 0.45
N LYS A 90 -3.70 -14.30 1.26
CA LYS A 90 -4.60 -13.98 2.37
C LYS A 90 -5.99 -13.59 1.87
N GLU A 91 -6.07 -12.73 0.86
CA GLU A 91 -7.35 -12.34 0.27
C GLU A 91 -8.09 -13.52 -0.38
N LEU A 92 -7.37 -14.41 -1.08
CA LEU A 92 -7.97 -15.62 -1.64
C LEU A 92 -8.47 -16.60 -0.56
N MET A 93 -7.81 -16.67 0.60
CA MET A 93 -8.29 -17.48 1.72
C MET A 93 -9.56 -16.89 2.33
N MET A 94 -9.60 -15.57 2.52
CA MET A 94 -10.80 -14.87 3.03
C MET A 94 -11.98 -15.09 2.08
N LEU A 95 -11.78 -14.87 0.77
CA LEU A 95 -12.82 -15.07 -0.24
C LEU A 95 -13.39 -16.50 -0.22
N LYS A 96 -12.54 -17.52 -0.07
CA LYS A 96 -12.97 -18.91 0.05
C LYS A 96 -13.76 -19.19 1.33
N SER A 97 -13.35 -18.60 2.45
CA SER A 97 -14.09 -18.70 3.71
C SER A 97 -15.49 -18.09 3.54
N ASP A 98 -15.56 -16.87 3.01
CA ASP A 98 -16.81 -16.17 2.76
C ASP A 98 -17.77 -17.01 1.90
N HIS A 99 -17.25 -17.68 0.86
CA HIS A 99 -18.06 -18.61 0.06
C HIS A 99 -18.61 -19.77 0.89
N VAL A 100 -17.78 -20.45 1.68
CA VAL A 100 -18.21 -21.58 2.54
C VAL A 100 -19.27 -21.13 3.53
N ASP A 101 -19.08 -19.97 4.15
CA ASP A 101 -20.02 -19.41 5.13
C ASP A 101 -21.37 -19.06 4.48
N CYS A 102 -21.36 -18.42 3.32
CA CYS A 102 -22.58 -18.12 2.54
C CYS A 102 -23.34 -19.39 2.12
N TYR A 103 -22.66 -20.41 1.60
CA TYR A 103 -23.32 -21.67 1.20
C TYR A 103 -23.74 -22.52 2.42
N GLY A 104 -23.08 -22.37 3.56
CA GLY A 104 -23.48 -22.99 4.82
C GLY A 104 -24.84 -22.51 5.32
N GLN A 105 -25.21 -21.25 5.05
CA GLN A 105 -26.51 -20.68 5.40
C GLN A 105 -27.67 -21.26 4.57
N LEU A 106 -27.39 -21.75 3.35
CA LEU A 106 -28.38 -22.37 2.47
C LEU A 106 -28.70 -23.83 2.82
N ARG A 107 -27.93 -24.46 3.72
CA ARG A 107 -28.16 -25.85 4.17
C ARG A 107 -29.18 -25.97 5.32
N LYS A 108 -30.07 -24.99 5.47
CA LYS A 108 -31.15 -25.00 6.48
C LYS A 108 -32.50 -25.31 5.85
#